data_AF-A0A2N5IBE3-F1
#
_entry.id   AF-A0A2N5IBE3-F1
#
_cell.length_a   1.000
_cell.length_b   1.000
_cell.length_c   1.000
_cell.angle_alpha   90.00
_cell.angle_beta   90.00
_cell.angle_gamma   90.00
#
_symmetry.space_group_name_H-M   'P 1'
#
loop_
_entity.id
_entity.type
_entity.pdbx_description
1 polymer ?
#
loop_
_entity_poly.entity_id
_entity_poly.type
_entity_poly.pdbx_seq_one_letter_code
_entity_poly.pdbx_strand_id
1 'polypeptide(L)'
;MAIYYHASTDLQHNGEFIPRIPDCRHQDQEDSVTPRISVAPSIEDCLTAIPNGGGRLDELNIQLRGYYLIYKIDTEKLGISEKDMILSDVLYEKDLVRDAEITNEVWITTPFVVPEEDRFFIKLISWEETAKDIVPYSIYDIADKEYEGNYVEAYETIYDKNVPCSVKIIEPIYIHEEVKEGEEVSIYFEDEEEKEMVQEFIGEHYEVEMTTEYMDELTFDMKKNGNLRNLFLYHKSIIVL
;
A
#
# COMPACT_ATOMS: atom_id res chain seq x y z
N MET A 1 18.74 8.94 9.82
CA MET A 1 18.31 7.90 8.87
C MET A 1 16.83 7.63 9.07
N ALA A 2 16.00 8.04 8.11
CA ALA A 2 14.57 7.73 8.09
C ALA A 2 14.29 6.79 6.91
N ILE A 3 13.58 5.69 7.16
CA ILE A 3 13.16 4.74 6.14
C ILE A 3 11.67 4.95 5.92
N TYR A 4 11.28 5.12 4.67
CA TYR A 4 9.89 5.14 4.23
C TYR A 4 9.66 4.03 3.21
N TYR A 5 8.40 3.80 2.89
CA TYR A 5 7.95 2.85 1.89
C TYR A 5 6.99 3.53 0.92
N HIS A 6 6.90 2.97 -0.27
CA HIS A 6 5.85 3.25 -1.24
C HIS A 6 5.34 1.92 -1.79
N ALA A 7 4.02 1.73 -1.81
CA ALA A 7 3.38 0.58 -2.44
C ALA A 7 2.83 0.99 -3.81
N SER A 8 3.27 0.30 -4.86
CA SER A 8 2.83 0.53 -6.23
C SER A 8 1.96 -0.61 -6.73
N THR A 9 0.88 -0.24 -7.42
CA THR A 9 0.04 -1.16 -8.20
C THR A 9 0.57 -1.35 -9.63
N ASP A 10 1.50 -0.50 -10.07
CA ASP A 10 2.28 -0.70 -11.29
C ASP A 10 3.48 -1.61 -10.97
N LEU A 11 3.33 -2.88 -11.33
CA LEU A 11 4.34 -3.92 -11.16
C LEU A 11 5.54 -3.78 -12.09
N GLN A 12 5.46 -2.94 -13.12
CA GLN A 12 6.55 -2.68 -14.07
C GLN A 12 7.26 -1.36 -13.80
N HIS A 13 6.90 -0.65 -12.72
CA HIS A 13 7.45 0.65 -12.41
C HIS A 13 8.97 0.59 -12.20
N ASN A 14 9.70 1.41 -12.96
CA ASN A 14 11.15 1.36 -13.09
C ASN A 14 11.92 2.00 -11.91
N GLY A 15 11.21 2.42 -10.87
CA GLY A 15 11.72 3.06 -9.65
C GLY A 15 12.18 4.52 -9.80
N GLU A 16 11.93 5.15 -10.96
CA GLU A 16 12.05 6.58 -11.12
C GLU A 16 10.80 7.28 -10.59
N PHE A 17 10.97 8.10 -9.55
CA PHE A 17 9.88 8.85 -8.96
C PHE A 17 9.99 10.33 -9.32
N ILE A 18 8.96 10.83 -9.99
CA ILE A 18 8.83 12.24 -10.35
C ILE A 18 7.58 12.79 -9.63
N PRO A 19 7.72 13.83 -8.78
CA PRO A 19 6.59 14.43 -8.09
C PRO A 19 5.51 14.87 -9.08
N ARG A 20 4.26 14.44 -8.83
CA ARG A 20 3.09 14.79 -9.65
C ARG A 20 1.92 15.17 -8.76
N ILE A 21 0.95 15.89 -9.33
CA ILE A 21 -0.35 16.03 -8.67
C ILE A 21 -1.11 14.72 -8.94
N PRO A 22 -1.55 13.97 -7.92
CA PRO A 22 -2.30 12.74 -8.13
C PRO A 22 -3.60 12.97 -8.91
N ASP A 23 -3.90 12.08 -9.86
CA ASP A 23 -5.13 12.12 -10.65
C ASP A 23 -6.35 11.72 -9.82
N CYS A 24 -6.17 10.70 -8.98
CA CYS A 24 -7.14 10.24 -7.99
C CYS A 24 -6.76 10.81 -6.63
N ARG A 25 -7.53 11.80 -6.18
CA ARG A 25 -7.40 12.45 -4.88
C ARG A 25 -8.74 12.47 -4.18
N HIS A 26 -8.77 12.51 -2.86
CA HIS A 26 -10.05 12.70 -2.16
C HIS A 26 -10.51 14.15 -2.38
N GLN A 27 -11.36 14.36 -3.39
CA GLN A 27 -11.86 15.69 -3.75
C GLN A 27 -12.48 16.36 -2.50
N ASP A 28 -12.16 17.64 -2.31
CA ASP A 28 -12.49 18.47 -1.14
C ASP A 28 -11.76 18.15 0.17
N GLN A 29 -10.83 17.20 0.18
CA GLN A 29 -10.08 16.77 1.38
C GLN A 29 -8.56 16.70 1.19
N GLU A 30 -8.07 16.99 -0.01
CA GLU A 30 -6.68 16.83 -0.37
C GLU A 30 -6.18 17.95 -1.29
N ASP A 31 -4.94 18.39 -1.08
CA ASP A 31 -4.30 19.45 -1.85
C ASP A 31 -4.19 19.09 -3.33
N SER A 32 -4.55 20.06 -4.17
CA SER A 32 -4.68 19.87 -5.62
C SER A 32 -3.59 20.54 -6.44
N VAL A 33 -2.57 21.13 -5.79
CA VAL A 33 -1.56 21.96 -6.46
C VAL A 33 -0.13 21.49 -6.24
N THR A 34 0.16 20.79 -5.15
CA THR A 34 1.51 20.38 -4.76
C THR A 34 1.90 19.05 -5.41
N PRO A 35 2.87 19.03 -6.33
CA PRO A 35 3.39 17.79 -6.88
C PRO A 35 4.16 17.02 -5.82
N ARG A 36 3.93 15.70 -5.77
CA ARG A 36 4.38 14.87 -4.65
C ARG A 36 4.58 13.42 -5.04
N ILE A 37 5.33 12.73 -4.20
CA ILE A 37 5.40 11.27 -4.09
C ILE A 37 4.99 10.94 -2.67
N SER A 38 3.88 10.21 -2.52
CA SER A 38 3.37 9.78 -1.23
C SER A 38 4.13 8.55 -0.74
N VAL A 39 4.66 8.64 0.48
CA VAL A 39 5.40 7.57 1.15
C VAL A 39 4.91 7.45 2.59
N ALA A 40 5.16 6.32 3.25
CA ALA A 40 4.80 6.15 4.65
C ALA A 40 5.85 5.33 5.43
N PRO A 41 5.88 5.38 6.78
CA PRO A 41 6.88 4.67 7.58
C PRO A 41 6.79 3.14 7.51
N SER A 42 5.65 2.60 7.06
CA SER A 42 5.40 1.16 6.98
C SER A 42 4.65 0.77 5.71
N ILE A 43 4.71 -0.51 5.36
CA ILE A 43 3.92 -1.09 4.25
C ILE A 43 2.42 -1.03 4.58
N GLU A 44 2.05 -1.28 5.85
CA GLU A 44 0.67 -1.17 6.34
C GLU A 44 0.08 0.22 6.07
N ASP A 45 0.82 1.25 6.43
CA ASP A 45 0.44 2.64 6.20
C ASP A 45 0.35 2.94 4.68
N CYS A 46 1.25 2.37 3.87
CA CYS A 46 1.16 2.48 2.41
C CYS A 46 -0.12 1.82 1.86
N LEU A 47 -0.43 0.59 2.28
CA LEU A 47 -1.64 -0.14 1.85
C LEU A 47 -2.93 0.56 2.30
N THR A 48 -2.87 1.32 3.39
CA THR A 48 -3.96 2.20 3.82
C THR A 48 -4.12 3.38 2.85
N ALA A 49 -3.01 4.00 2.44
CA ALA A 49 -3.01 5.25 1.67
C ALA A 49 -3.12 5.10 0.14
N ILE A 50 -2.84 3.93 -0.44
CA ILE A 50 -2.90 3.75 -1.90
C ILE A 50 -4.32 4.02 -2.45
N PRO A 51 -4.47 4.40 -3.73
CA PRO A 51 -5.78 4.55 -4.35
C PRO A 51 -6.61 3.27 -4.27
N ASN A 52 -7.83 3.35 -3.75
CA ASN A 52 -8.68 2.21 -3.38
C ASN A 52 -8.06 1.27 -2.33
N GLY A 53 -7.06 1.73 -1.57
CA GLY A 53 -6.62 1.10 -0.33
C GLY A 53 -7.64 1.29 0.80
N GLY A 54 -7.27 0.91 2.02
CA GLY A 54 -8.17 0.96 3.17
C GLY A 54 -9.50 0.25 2.86
N GLY A 55 -10.61 1.00 2.84
CA GLY A 55 -11.97 0.45 2.75
C GLY A 55 -12.35 -0.20 1.41
N ARG A 56 -11.45 -0.23 0.42
CA ARG A 56 -11.61 -0.98 -0.83
C ARG A 56 -10.43 -1.90 -1.15
N LEU A 57 -9.57 -2.16 -0.16
CA LEU A 57 -8.37 -2.96 -0.37
C LEU A 57 -8.71 -4.38 -0.84
N ASP A 58 -9.82 -4.97 -0.40
CA ASP A 58 -10.31 -6.27 -0.89
C ASP A 58 -10.44 -6.30 -2.42
N GLU A 59 -11.14 -5.33 -2.99
CA GLU A 59 -11.37 -5.24 -4.44
C GLU A 59 -10.07 -5.01 -5.20
N LEU A 60 -9.20 -4.13 -4.68
CA LEU A 60 -7.89 -3.87 -5.26
C LEU A 60 -7.00 -5.10 -5.20
N ASN A 61 -7.01 -5.81 -4.07
CA ASN A 61 -6.23 -7.02 -3.84
C ASN A 61 -6.63 -8.11 -4.84
N ILE A 62 -7.93 -8.31 -5.06
CA ILE A 62 -8.43 -9.25 -6.08
C ILE A 62 -7.95 -8.84 -7.49
N GLN A 63 -8.12 -7.57 -7.87
CA GLN A 63 -7.70 -7.06 -9.19
C GLN A 63 -6.19 -7.23 -9.45
N LEU A 64 -5.38 -7.10 -8.40
CA LEU A 64 -3.92 -7.25 -8.48
C LEU A 64 -3.44 -8.68 -8.18
N ARG A 65 -4.34 -9.62 -7.88
CA ARG A 65 -4.01 -10.97 -7.37
C ARG A 65 -3.14 -10.94 -6.12
N GLY A 66 -3.28 -9.87 -5.35
CA GLY A 66 -2.50 -9.53 -4.17
C GLY A 66 -1.09 -9.05 -4.44
N TYR A 67 -0.69 -8.85 -5.69
CA TYR A 67 0.67 -8.42 -6.01
C TYR A 67 0.84 -6.91 -5.88
N TYR A 68 1.84 -6.51 -5.11
CA TYR A 68 2.27 -5.12 -4.98
C TYR A 68 3.79 -5.04 -5.14
N LEU A 69 4.25 -3.98 -5.80
CA LEU A 69 5.66 -3.64 -5.85
C LEU A 69 5.97 -2.63 -4.75
N ILE A 70 6.83 -3.01 -3.82
CA ILE A 70 7.23 -2.19 -2.68
C ILE A 70 8.58 -1.56 -2.96
N TYR A 71 8.67 -0.27 -2.65
CA TYR A 71 9.91 0.50 -2.66
C TYR A 71 10.30 0.84 -1.25
N LYS A 72 11.52 0.47 -0.86
CA LYS A 72 12.14 0.94 0.38
C LYS A 72 12.94 2.21 0.09
N ILE A 73 12.59 3.29 0.76
CA ILE A 73 13.13 4.63 0.51
C ILE A 73 13.99 5.01 1.71
N ASP A 74 15.30 4.78 1.56
CA ASP A 74 16.30 5.29 2.50
C ASP A 74 16.64 6.73 2.12
N THR A 75 16.12 7.68 2.89
CA THR A 75 16.25 9.11 2.58
C THR A 75 17.72 9.57 2.56
N GLU A 76 18.56 8.98 3.41
CA GLU A 76 19.98 9.31 3.48
C GLU A 76 20.73 8.76 2.25
N LYS A 77 20.48 7.49 1.89
CA LYS A 77 21.04 6.85 0.68
C LYS A 77 20.68 7.63 -0.59
N LEU A 78 19.47 8.17 -0.65
CA LEU A 78 18.93 8.88 -1.82
C LEU A 78 19.20 10.38 -1.82
N GLY A 79 19.82 10.92 -0.77
CA GLY A 79 20.11 12.36 -0.66
C GLY A 79 18.86 13.23 -0.46
N ILE A 80 17.78 12.66 0.06
CA ILE A 80 16.52 13.33 0.37
C ILE A 80 16.63 13.90 1.78
N SER A 81 16.42 15.21 1.92
CA SER A 81 16.52 15.92 3.19
C SER A 81 15.16 16.43 3.65
N GLU A 82 15.06 16.88 4.90
CA GLU A 82 13.80 17.38 5.48
C GLU A 82 13.15 18.51 4.67
N LYS A 83 13.93 19.36 4.00
CA LYS A 83 13.41 20.43 3.12
C LYS A 83 12.72 19.91 1.86
N ASP A 84 12.98 18.67 1.48
CA ASP A 84 12.41 18.01 0.32
C ASP A 84 11.11 17.27 0.70
N MET A 85 10.74 17.31 1.99
CA MET A 85 9.67 16.54 2.58
C MET A 85 8.61 17.44 3.23
N ILE A 86 7.36 16.97 3.19
CA ILE A 86 6.27 17.50 4.01
C ILE A 86 5.76 16.34 4.86
N LEU A 87 5.98 16.44 6.17
CA LEU A 87 5.68 15.39 7.13
C LEU A 87 4.18 15.28 7.42
N SER A 88 3.75 14.12 7.92
CA SER A 88 2.34 13.79 8.20
C SER A 88 1.64 14.80 9.10
N ASP A 89 2.29 15.24 10.18
CA ASP A 89 1.80 16.29 11.08
C ASP A 89 1.56 17.60 10.32
N VAL A 90 2.51 18.01 9.49
CA VAL A 90 2.38 19.23 8.67
C VAL A 90 1.29 19.09 7.60
N LEU A 91 1.13 17.91 6.99
CA LEU A 91 0.06 17.64 6.03
C LEU A 91 -1.31 17.76 6.69
N TYR A 92 -1.44 17.18 7.88
CA TYR A 92 -2.67 17.17 8.65
C TYR A 92 -3.04 18.56 9.20
N GLU A 93 -2.10 19.23 9.89
CA GLU A 93 -2.31 20.55 10.50
C GLU A 93 -2.68 21.63 9.47
N LYS A 94 -2.17 21.50 8.24
CA LYS A 94 -2.46 22.43 7.14
C LYS A 94 -3.65 22.03 6.27
N ASP A 95 -4.38 20.97 6.63
CA ASP A 95 -5.49 20.41 5.85
C ASP A 95 -5.09 20.07 4.40
N LEU A 96 -3.83 19.66 4.19
CA LEU A 96 -3.33 19.24 2.87
C LEU A 96 -3.74 17.81 2.56
N VAL A 97 -3.85 16.97 3.59
CA VAL A 97 -4.38 15.59 3.55
C VAL A 97 -5.05 15.34 4.89
N ARG A 98 -6.37 15.19 4.91
CA ARG A 98 -7.15 15.10 6.14
C ARG A 98 -6.90 13.86 6.98
N ASP A 99 -6.51 12.77 6.35
CA ASP A 99 -6.24 11.48 6.99
C ASP A 99 -4.74 11.19 7.12
N ALA A 100 -3.86 12.19 6.91
CA ALA A 100 -2.41 12.00 6.97
C ALA A 100 -1.92 11.42 8.30
N GLU A 101 -2.58 11.75 9.42
CA GLU A 101 -2.23 11.23 10.75
C GLU A 101 -2.62 9.75 10.90
N ILE A 102 -3.66 9.31 10.18
CA ILE A 102 -4.11 7.91 10.18
C ILE A 102 -3.19 7.07 9.29
N THR A 103 -2.89 7.58 8.10
CA THR A 103 -2.06 6.93 7.08
C THR A 103 -0.56 7.12 7.32
N ASN A 104 -0.16 7.98 8.27
CA ASN A 104 1.22 8.43 8.45
C ASN A 104 1.86 8.91 7.12
N GLU A 105 1.06 9.46 6.21
CA GLU A 105 1.54 9.85 4.88
C GLU A 105 2.57 10.98 4.98
N VAL A 106 3.61 10.89 4.17
CA VAL A 106 4.64 11.91 4.00
C VAL A 106 4.80 12.17 2.52
N TRP A 107 4.94 13.44 2.14
CA TRP A 107 5.19 13.83 0.76
C TRP A 107 6.65 14.11 0.53
N ILE A 108 7.23 13.48 -0.49
CA ILE A 108 8.52 13.87 -1.06
C ILE A 108 8.26 14.72 -2.30
N THR A 109 8.86 15.90 -2.35
CA THR A 109 8.60 16.94 -3.37
C THR A 109 9.72 17.11 -4.39
N THR A 110 10.77 16.29 -4.28
CA THR A 110 11.89 16.23 -5.22
C THR A 110 11.96 14.87 -5.90
N PRO A 111 12.41 14.79 -7.17
CA PRO A 111 12.57 13.52 -7.85
C PRO A 111 13.72 12.69 -7.27
N PHE A 112 13.59 11.37 -7.33
CA PHE A 112 14.63 10.42 -6.93
C PHE A 112 14.47 9.09 -7.68
N VAL A 113 15.49 8.25 -7.60
CA VAL A 113 15.46 6.89 -8.18
C VAL A 113 15.79 5.89 -7.08
N VAL A 114 14.84 5.01 -6.78
CA VAL A 114 15.07 3.90 -5.83
C VAL A 114 15.85 2.82 -6.56
N PRO A 115 17.01 2.33 -6.10
CA PRO A 115 17.78 1.32 -6.83
C PRO A 115 17.11 -0.07 -6.75
N GLU A 116 17.44 -0.99 -7.65
CA GLU A 116 16.73 -2.28 -7.78
C GLU A 116 16.77 -3.14 -6.52
N GLU A 117 17.86 -3.10 -5.76
CA GLU A 117 18.01 -3.86 -4.52
C GLU A 117 17.09 -3.39 -3.37
N ASP A 118 16.52 -2.18 -3.50
CA ASP A 118 15.55 -1.63 -2.54
C ASP A 118 14.11 -1.75 -3.06
N ARG A 119 13.88 -2.61 -4.05
CA ARG A 119 12.56 -2.90 -4.63
C ARG A 119 12.27 -4.39 -4.51
N PHE A 120 11.09 -4.72 -4.02
CA PHE A 120 10.68 -6.11 -3.87
C PHE A 120 9.18 -6.26 -4.04
N PHE A 121 8.76 -7.41 -4.54
CA PHE A 121 7.35 -7.74 -4.61
C PHE A 121 6.87 -8.37 -3.31
N ILE A 122 5.60 -8.15 -3.02
CA ILE A 122 4.83 -8.90 -2.03
C ILE A 122 3.57 -9.48 -2.67
N LYS A 123 3.10 -10.60 -2.14
CA LYS A 123 1.72 -11.09 -2.31
C LYS A 123 0.97 -10.90 -1.00
N LEU A 124 0.07 -9.93 -0.94
CA LEU A 124 -0.80 -9.69 0.21
C LEU A 124 -1.84 -10.81 0.31
N ILE A 125 -1.90 -11.46 1.47
CA ILE A 125 -2.73 -12.64 1.74
C ILE A 125 -3.97 -12.24 2.54
N SER A 126 -3.76 -11.56 3.66
CA SER A 126 -4.83 -11.10 4.54
C SER A 126 -4.36 -9.91 5.36
N TRP A 127 -5.29 -9.23 6.00
CA TRP A 127 -5.05 -8.10 6.89
C TRP A 127 -6.20 -7.98 7.87
N GLU A 128 -5.98 -7.21 8.93
CA GLU A 128 -7.03 -6.72 9.80
C GLU A 128 -7.33 -5.25 9.47
N GLU A 129 -8.46 -4.75 9.95
CA GLU A 129 -8.90 -3.38 9.69
C GLU A 129 -9.38 -2.70 10.96
N THR A 130 -9.12 -1.40 11.07
CA THR A 130 -9.69 -0.54 12.10
C THR A 130 -10.26 0.73 11.50
N ALA A 131 -11.42 1.14 12.01
CA ALA A 131 -12.08 2.38 11.64
C ALA A 131 -11.50 3.56 12.43
N LYS A 132 -11.23 4.68 11.75
CA LYS A 132 -10.72 5.92 12.33
C LYS A 132 -11.51 7.11 11.83
N ASP A 133 -12.01 7.92 12.75
CA ASP A 133 -12.67 9.19 12.41
C ASP A 133 -11.67 10.14 11.74
N ILE A 134 -12.09 10.76 10.63
CA ILE A 134 -11.31 11.78 9.92
C ILE A 134 -11.87 13.14 10.33
N VAL A 135 -11.14 13.83 11.20
CA VAL A 135 -11.53 15.14 11.72
C VAL A 135 -10.47 16.15 11.30
N PRO A 136 -10.81 17.22 10.54
CA PRO A 136 -9.86 18.25 10.19
C PRO A 136 -9.24 18.90 11.43
N TYR A 137 -7.96 19.23 11.40
CA TYR A 137 -7.25 19.83 12.53
C TYR A 137 -7.99 21.05 13.12
N SER A 138 -8.54 21.91 12.25
CA SER A 138 -9.29 23.10 12.67
C SER A 138 -10.51 22.82 13.54
N ILE A 139 -11.09 21.61 13.46
CA ILE A 139 -12.27 21.24 14.25
C ILE A 139 -11.89 20.98 15.71
N TYR A 140 -10.71 20.43 16.00
CA TYR A 140 -10.23 20.28 17.37
C TYR A 140 -10.13 21.64 18.08
N ASP A 141 -9.53 22.61 17.39
CA ASP A 141 -9.41 23.99 17.87
C ASP A 141 -10.74 24.68 18.16
N ILE A 142 -11.78 24.37 17.37
CA ILE A 142 -13.13 24.91 17.57
C ILE A 142 -13.84 24.17 18.68
N ALA A 143 -13.71 22.84 18.73
CA ALA A 143 -14.32 22.00 19.75
C ALA A 143 -13.86 22.39 21.15
N ASP A 144 -12.58 22.63 21.34
CA ASP A 144 -12.01 23.06 22.63
C ASP A 144 -12.55 24.43 23.08
N LYS A 145 -12.89 25.32 22.14
CA LYS A 145 -13.35 26.69 22.44
C LYS A 145 -14.86 26.78 22.61
N GLU A 146 -15.62 26.03 21.82
CA GLU A 146 -17.07 26.24 21.63
C GLU A 146 -17.92 25.02 21.98
N TYR A 147 -17.33 23.83 22.08
CA TYR A 147 -18.06 22.56 22.26
C TYR A 147 -17.51 21.69 23.41
N GLU A 148 -16.81 22.29 24.39
CA GLU A 148 -16.26 21.58 25.56
C GLU A 148 -15.36 20.38 25.19
N GLY A 149 -14.68 20.44 24.04
CA GLY A 149 -13.82 19.38 23.50
C GLY A 149 -14.57 18.28 22.72
N ASN A 150 -15.89 18.41 22.51
CA ASN A 150 -16.67 17.47 21.72
C ASN A 150 -16.49 17.72 20.21
N TYR A 151 -15.46 17.13 19.62
CA TYR A 151 -15.12 17.30 18.20
C TYR A 151 -16.18 16.72 17.25
N VAL A 152 -16.93 15.69 17.66
CA VAL A 152 -18.00 15.11 16.84
C VAL A 152 -19.14 16.11 16.69
N GLU A 153 -19.60 16.71 17.79
CA GLU A 153 -20.65 17.73 17.78
C GLU A 153 -20.21 18.99 17.04
N ALA A 154 -18.95 19.41 17.22
CA ALA A 154 -18.38 20.54 16.48
C ALA A 154 -18.40 20.26 14.96
N TYR A 155 -17.94 19.07 14.54
CA TYR A 155 -17.93 18.66 13.13
C TYR A 155 -19.35 18.64 12.55
N GLU A 156 -20.28 17.96 13.21
CA GLU A 156 -21.66 17.81 12.75
C GLU A 156 -22.37 19.16 12.65
N THR A 157 -22.11 20.08 13.59
CA THR A 157 -22.69 21.43 13.57
C THR A 157 -22.11 22.29 12.44
N ILE A 158 -20.80 22.21 12.19
CA ILE A 158 -20.11 23.06 11.20
C ILE A 158 -20.36 22.58 9.78
N TYR A 159 -20.32 21.26 9.55
CA TYR A 159 -20.41 20.68 8.21
C TYR A 159 -21.81 20.15 7.86
N ASP A 160 -22.74 20.09 8.82
CA ASP A 160 -24.09 19.52 8.66
C ASP A 160 -24.05 18.07 8.12
N LYS A 161 -23.08 17.29 8.60
CA LYS A 161 -22.77 15.92 8.16
C LYS A 161 -22.13 15.13 9.30
N ASN A 162 -22.32 13.82 9.27
CA ASN A 162 -21.59 12.91 10.16
C ASN A 162 -20.07 12.97 9.88
N VAL A 163 -19.28 12.70 10.91
CA VAL A 163 -17.82 12.59 10.80
C VAL A 163 -17.47 11.46 9.82
N PRO A 164 -16.66 11.74 8.78
CA PRO A 164 -16.21 10.71 7.87
C PRO A 164 -15.26 9.74 8.57
N CYS A 165 -15.16 8.53 8.06
CA CYS A 165 -14.31 7.48 8.63
C CYS A 165 -13.35 6.96 7.55
N SER A 166 -12.09 6.77 7.93
CA SER A 166 -11.09 6.04 7.16
C SER A 166 -10.94 4.64 7.72
N VAL A 167 -10.66 3.68 6.83
CA VAL A 167 -10.28 2.32 7.21
C VAL A 167 -8.77 2.24 7.18
N LYS A 168 -8.18 1.97 8.33
CA LYS A 168 -6.76 1.69 8.47
C LYS A 168 -6.52 0.18 8.41
N ILE A 169 -5.64 -0.23 7.51
CA ILE A 169 -5.13 -1.60 7.44
C ILE A 169 -4.22 -1.80 8.65
N ILE A 170 -4.32 -2.95 9.31
CA ILE A 170 -3.42 -3.34 10.40
C ILE A 170 -2.98 -4.79 10.20
N GLU A 171 -1.76 -5.12 10.65
CA GLU A 171 -1.22 -6.48 10.64
C GLU A 171 -1.30 -7.19 9.26
N PRO A 172 -0.84 -6.58 8.15
CA PRO A 172 -0.89 -7.22 6.85
C PRO A 172 0.00 -8.46 6.82
N ILE A 173 -0.59 -9.59 6.44
CA ILE A 173 0.10 -10.86 6.19
C ILE A 173 0.37 -10.95 4.70
N TYR A 174 1.65 -11.09 4.34
CA TYR A 174 2.07 -11.18 2.95
C TYR A 174 3.23 -12.15 2.77
N ILE A 175 3.36 -12.68 1.56
CA ILE A 175 4.50 -13.46 1.10
C ILE A 175 5.47 -12.50 0.42
N HIS A 176 6.71 -12.46 0.87
CA HIS A 176 7.78 -11.69 0.23
C HIS A 176 8.30 -12.43 -1.01
N GLU A 177 8.83 -11.73 -2.02
CA GLU A 177 9.38 -12.40 -3.21
C GLU A 177 10.54 -13.36 -2.87
N GLU A 178 11.37 -13.00 -1.91
CA GLU A 178 12.39 -13.90 -1.36
C GLU A 178 11.76 -14.83 -0.32
N VAL A 179 11.65 -16.11 -0.67
CA VAL A 179 11.04 -17.15 0.16
C VAL A 179 12.11 -18.16 0.57
N LYS A 180 12.08 -18.58 1.83
CA LYS A 180 13.05 -19.52 2.40
C LYS A 180 12.62 -20.97 2.21
N GLU A 181 13.59 -21.88 2.29
CA GLU A 181 13.32 -23.30 2.39
C GLU A 181 12.36 -23.61 3.54
N GLY A 182 11.32 -24.40 3.25
CA GLY A 182 10.27 -24.80 4.17
C GLY A 182 9.15 -23.78 4.37
N GLU A 183 9.20 -22.61 3.72
CA GLU A 183 8.07 -21.69 3.70
C GLU A 183 7.03 -22.14 2.67
N GLU A 184 5.77 -22.09 3.09
CA GLU A 184 4.60 -22.40 2.28
C GLU A 184 4.16 -21.17 1.48
N VAL A 185 3.82 -21.37 0.21
CA VAL A 185 3.37 -20.33 -0.71
C VAL A 185 2.03 -20.75 -1.30
N SER A 186 1.06 -19.84 -1.28
CA SER A 186 -0.24 -20.05 -1.94
C SER A 186 -0.44 -19.11 -3.11
N ILE A 187 -1.05 -19.59 -4.18
CA ILE A 187 -1.40 -18.82 -5.38
C ILE A 187 -2.82 -19.16 -5.80
N TYR A 188 -3.65 -18.13 -5.94
CA TYR A 188 -5.03 -18.24 -6.44
C TYR A 188 -5.07 -18.29 -7.96
N PHE A 189 -6.05 -18.97 -8.55
CA PHE A 189 -6.32 -18.99 -9.99
C PHE A 189 -7.82 -18.92 -10.29
N GLU A 190 -8.19 -18.39 -11.47
CA GLU A 190 -9.58 -18.19 -11.89
C GLU A 190 -10.18 -19.45 -12.53
N ASP A 191 -9.37 -20.25 -13.20
CA ASP A 191 -9.78 -21.48 -13.87
C ASP A 191 -8.65 -22.53 -13.93
N GLU A 192 -8.98 -23.73 -14.39
CA GLU A 192 -8.04 -24.85 -14.48
C GLU A 192 -6.93 -24.63 -15.53
N GLU A 193 -7.15 -23.82 -16.58
CA GLU A 193 -6.13 -23.56 -17.59
C GLU A 193 -5.02 -22.67 -16.99
N GLU A 194 -5.41 -21.60 -16.29
CA GLU A 194 -4.47 -20.75 -15.56
C GLU A 194 -3.68 -21.56 -14.53
N LYS A 195 -4.36 -22.43 -13.79
CA LYS A 195 -3.74 -23.32 -12.81
C LYS A 195 -2.68 -24.22 -13.43
N GLU A 196 -2.99 -24.91 -14.53
CA GLU A 196 -2.04 -25.77 -15.24
C GLU A 196 -0.81 -24.96 -15.70
N MET A 197 -1.02 -23.77 -16.25
CA MET A 197 0.04 -22.86 -16.69
C MET A 197 0.95 -22.40 -15.53
N VAL A 198 0.37 -22.09 -14.36
CA VAL A 198 1.12 -21.70 -13.16
C VAL A 198 1.87 -22.90 -12.58
N GLN A 199 1.24 -24.08 -12.50
CA GLN A 199 1.88 -25.31 -12.03
C GLN A 199 3.08 -25.70 -12.91
N GLU A 200 2.95 -25.63 -14.23
CA GLU A 200 4.04 -25.88 -15.18
C GLU A 200 5.19 -24.90 -14.94
N PHE A 201 4.90 -23.60 -14.88
CA PHE A 201 5.91 -22.58 -14.61
C PHE A 201 6.65 -22.83 -13.30
N ILE A 202 5.93 -23.22 -12.25
CA ILE A 202 6.51 -23.53 -10.94
C ILE A 202 7.45 -24.73 -11.06
N GLY A 203 7.00 -25.83 -11.68
CA GLY A 203 7.78 -27.05 -11.83
C GLY A 203 9.03 -26.90 -12.69
N GLU A 204 9.04 -25.95 -13.63
CA GLU A 204 10.21 -25.64 -14.46
C GLU A 204 11.26 -24.77 -13.75
N HIS A 205 10.82 -23.86 -12.86
CA HIS A 205 11.68 -22.80 -12.33
C HIS A 205 12.04 -22.97 -10.86
N TYR A 206 11.30 -23.78 -10.10
CA TYR A 206 11.48 -23.91 -8.66
C TYR A 206 11.49 -25.37 -8.22
N GLU A 207 12.25 -25.64 -7.16
CA GLU A 207 12.23 -26.93 -6.47
C GLU A 207 11.20 -26.83 -5.33
N VAL A 208 10.01 -27.40 -5.56
CA VAL A 208 8.88 -27.31 -4.64
C VAL A 208 8.24 -28.67 -4.40
N GLU A 209 7.48 -28.79 -3.31
CA GLU A 209 6.50 -29.88 -3.12
C GLU A 209 5.11 -29.26 -3.07
N MET A 210 4.23 -29.68 -3.97
CA MET A 210 2.82 -29.27 -3.94
C MET A 210 2.17 -29.91 -2.70
N THR A 211 1.65 -29.08 -1.80
CA THR A 211 1.06 -29.53 -0.53
C THR A 211 -0.45 -29.69 -0.65
N THR A 212 -1.10 -28.74 -1.30
CA THR A 212 -2.55 -28.69 -1.39
C THR A 212 -2.99 -28.14 -2.74
N GLU A 213 -4.04 -28.75 -3.28
CA GLU A 213 -4.76 -28.29 -4.46
C GLU A 213 -6.23 -28.17 -4.04
N TYR A 214 -6.66 -26.94 -3.76
CA TYR A 214 -8.06 -26.62 -3.47
C TYR A 214 -8.62 -25.84 -4.66
N MET A 215 -9.95 -25.84 -4.79
CA MET A 215 -10.69 -25.47 -6.01
C MET A 215 -10.13 -24.30 -6.84
N ASP A 216 -9.63 -23.27 -6.19
CA ASP A 216 -9.11 -22.02 -6.77
C ASP A 216 -7.73 -21.62 -6.20
N GLU A 217 -7.06 -22.51 -5.46
CA GLU A 217 -5.76 -22.24 -4.81
C GLU A 217 -4.77 -23.40 -4.95
N LEU A 218 -3.54 -23.04 -5.34
CA LEU A 218 -2.38 -23.90 -5.39
C LEU A 218 -1.44 -23.55 -4.24
N THR A 219 -1.12 -24.53 -3.41
CA THR A 219 -0.19 -24.35 -2.30
C THR A 219 1.01 -25.27 -2.42
N PHE A 220 2.20 -24.74 -2.17
CA PHE A 220 3.45 -25.48 -2.29
C PHE A 220 4.49 -25.02 -1.27
N ASP A 221 5.32 -25.96 -0.82
CA ASP A 221 6.47 -25.69 0.03
C ASP A 221 7.73 -25.50 -0.82
N MET A 222 8.48 -24.45 -0.55
CA MET A 222 9.81 -24.26 -1.14
C MET A 222 10.80 -25.29 -0.58
N LYS A 223 11.45 -26.08 -1.45
CA LYS A 223 12.52 -27.02 -1.02
C LYS A 223 13.89 -26.39 -0.93
N LYS A 224 14.04 -25.17 -1.46
CA LYS A 224 15.23 -24.34 -1.37
C LYS A 224 14.80 -22.88 -1.33
N ASN A 225 15.68 -22.02 -0.82
CA ASN A 225 15.48 -20.57 -0.94
C ASN A 225 15.27 -20.20 -2.42
N GLY A 226 14.31 -19.33 -2.70
CA GLY A 226 13.98 -18.89 -4.05
C GLY A 226 13.50 -17.45 -4.08
N ASN A 227 13.47 -16.88 -5.29
CA ASN A 227 12.89 -15.57 -5.54
C ASN A 227 11.70 -15.71 -6.50
N LEU A 228 10.50 -15.41 -6.01
CA LEU A 228 9.22 -15.59 -6.70
C LEU A 228 8.84 -14.42 -7.62
N ARG A 229 9.69 -13.41 -7.80
CA ARG A 229 9.38 -12.23 -8.64
C ARG A 229 8.87 -12.62 -10.02
N ASN A 230 9.56 -13.55 -10.68
CA ASN A 230 9.18 -14.00 -12.02
C ASN A 230 7.85 -14.77 -12.02
N LEU A 231 7.57 -15.52 -10.95
CA LEU A 231 6.28 -16.20 -10.80
C LEU A 231 5.14 -15.19 -10.62
N PHE A 232 5.32 -14.17 -9.80
CA PHE A 232 4.31 -13.14 -9.58
C PHE A 232 4.02 -12.35 -10.87
N LEU A 233 5.05 -11.96 -11.61
CA LEU A 233 4.91 -11.28 -12.90
C LEU A 233 4.26 -12.18 -13.97
N TYR A 234 4.68 -13.44 -14.04
CA TYR A 234 4.10 -14.42 -14.97
C TYR A 234 2.62 -14.63 -14.69
N HIS A 235 2.26 -14.92 -13.44
CA HIS A 235 0.87 -15.13 -13.04
C HIS A 235 0.01 -13.89 -13.32
N LYS A 236 0.49 -12.68 -13.01
CA LYS A 236 -0.24 -11.45 -13.36
C LYS A 236 -0.45 -11.28 -14.86
N SER A 237 0.46 -11.80 -15.70
CA SER A 237 0.38 -11.69 -17.15
C SER A 237 -0.60 -12.66 -17.82
N ILE A 238 -1.02 -13.72 -17.12
CA ILE A 238 -2.03 -14.67 -17.63
C ILE A 238 -3.39 -13.99 -17.76
N ILE A 239 -3.66 -12.94 -16.97
CA ILE A 239 -4.84 -12.09 -17.09
C ILE A 239 -4.76 -11.28 -18.39
N VAL A 240 -5.16 -11.90 -19.50
CA VAL A 240 -5.48 -11.20 -20.74
C VAL A 240 -6.97 -10.84 -20.67
N LEU A 241 -7.24 -9.53 -20.61
CA LEU A 241 -8.56 -8.90 -20.69
C LEU A 241 -9.48 -9.50 -21.76
#